data_AF-A0A1Q3VMU8-F1
#
_entry.id   AF-A0A1Q3VMU8-F1
#
_cell.length_a   1.000
_cell.length_b   1.000
_cell.length_c   1.000
_cell.angle_alpha   90.00
_cell.angle_beta   90.00
_cell.angle_gamma   90.00
#
_symmetry.space_group_name_H-M   'P 1'
#
loop_
_entity.id
_entity.type
_entity.pdbx_description
1 polymer ?
#
loop_
_entity_poly.entity_id
_entity_poly.type
_entity_poly.pdbx_seq_one_letter_code
_entity_poly.pdbx_strand_id
1 'polypeptide(L)' 'MRTATEILNAIEARAQRAIVQELRLMKKEVLQLHPSLSPEDQDHADALLLKLGRLESEQIVVATDAGTLEQEFQQVAQAA' A
#
# COMPACT_ATOMS: atom_id res chain seq x y z
N MET A 1 -0.77 -18.57 -22.71
CA MET A 1 -0.79 -19.27 -21.41
C MET A 1 0.11 -18.46 -20.49
N ARG A 2 -0.37 -17.94 -19.35
CA ARG A 2 0.52 -17.25 -18.42
C ARG A 2 1.40 -18.28 -17.71
N THR A 3 2.67 -17.97 -17.56
CA THR A 3 3.61 -18.76 -16.76
C THR A 3 3.25 -18.69 -15.27
N ALA A 4 3.72 -19.67 -14.48
CA ALA A 4 3.52 -19.66 -13.04
C ALA A 4 4.06 -18.36 -12.40
N THR A 5 5.20 -17.86 -12.89
CA THR A 5 5.81 -16.60 -12.43
C THR A 5 4.89 -15.40 -12.68
N GLU A 6 4.30 -15.27 -13.87
CA GLU A 6 3.37 -14.16 -14.17
C GLU A 6 2.13 -14.20 -13.26
N ILE A 7 1.67 -15.39 -12.86
CA ILE A 7 0.54 -15.53 -11.95
C ILE A 7 0.94 -15.09 -10.53
N LEU A 8 2.13 -15.49 -10.06
CA LEU A 8 2.64 -15.12 -8.75
C LEU A 8 2.87 -13.61 -8.64
N ASN A 9 3.48 -12.98 -9.65
CA ASN A 9 3.70 -11.52 -9.67
C ASN A 9 2.37 -10.75 -9.70
N ALA A 10 1.36 -11.26 -10.43
CA ALA A 10 0.02 -10.67 -10.41
C ALA A 10 -0.67 -10.78 -9.05
N ILE A 11 -0.43 -11.86 -8.30
CA ILE A 11 -0.92 -12.02 -6.92
C ILE A 11 -0.22 -11.03 -6.00
N GLU A 12 1.10 -10.87 -6.12
CA GLU A 12 1.88 -9.94 -5.31
C GLU A 12 1.45 -8.48 -5.53
N ALA A 13 1.34 -8.05 -6.79
CA ALA A 13 0.85 -6.72 -7.14
C ALA A 13 -0.58 -6.47 -6.62
N ARG A 14 -1.44 -7.51 -6.64
CA ARG A 14 -2.79 -7.42 -6.08
C ARG A 14 -2.75 -7.30 -4.55
N ALA A 15 -1.88 -8.04 -3.87
CA ALA A 15 -1.72 -7.99 -2.42
C ALA A 15 -1.25 -6.60 -1.97
N GLN A 16 -0.26 -6.01 -2.65
CA GLN A 16 0.21 -4.65 -2.36
C GLN A 16 -0.91 -3.62 -2.52
N ARG A 17 -1.71 -3.71 -3.59
CA ARG A 17 -2.88 -2.84 -3.80
C ARG A 17 -3.93 -3.03 -2.71
N ALA A 18 -4.18 -4.27 -2.26
CA ALA A 18 -5.13 -4.55 -1.20
C ALA A 18 -4.71 -3.89 0.12
N ILE A 19 -3.42 -3.92 0.47
CA ILE A 19 -2.89 -3.24 1.66
C ILE A 19 -3.15 -1.73 1.59
N VAL A 20 -2.84 -1.09 0.46
CA VAL A 20 -3.12 0.36 0.27
C VAL A 20 -4.61 0.68 0.38
N GLN A 21 -5.47 -0.17 -0.19
CA GLN A 21 -6.92 0.00 -0.10
C GLN A 21 -7.43 -0.13 1.35
N GLU A 22 -6.90 -1.08 2.11
CA GLU A 22 -7.24 -1.29 3.51
C GLU A 22 -6.82 -0.08 4.37
N LEU A 23 -5.60 0.42 4.19
CA LEU A 23 -5.11 1.61 4.90
C LEU A 23 -5.98 2.84 4.62
N ARG A 24 -6.47 3.00 3.38
CA ARG A 24 -7.40 4.08 3.02
C ARG A 24 -8.76 3.93 3.69
N LEU A 25 -9.26 2.70 3.82
CA LEU A 25 -10.52 2.42 4.51
C LEU A 25 -10.40 2.79 6.00
N MET A 26 -9.34 2.31 6.66
CA MET A 26 -9.07 2.63 8.07
C MET A 26 -8.96 4.15 8.30
N LYS A 27 -8.27 4.90 7.43
CA LYS A 27 -8.21 6.36 7.52
C LYS A 27 -9.59 7.00 7.44
N LYS A 28 -10.45 6.50 6.55
CA LYS A 28 -11.82 7.00 6.41
C LYS A 28 -12.65 6.71 7.65
N GLU A 29 -12.52 5.52 8.24
CA GLU A 29 -13.22 5.16 9.49
C GLU A 29 -12.79 6.07 10.66
N VAL A 30 -11.49 6.32 10.80
CA VAL A 30 -10.96 7.23 11.84
C VAL A 30 -11.48 8.66 11.63
N LEU A 31 -11.48 9.16 10.39
CA LEU A 31 -12.03 10.49 10.07
C LEU A 31 -13.53 10.60 10.36
N GLN A 32 -14.29 9.53 10.14
CA GLN A 32 -15.72 9.50 10.46
C GLN A 32 -15.99 9.45 11.97
N LEU A 33 -15.13 8.77 12.73
CA LEU A 33 -15.23 8.68 14.18
C LEU A 33 -14.81 9.98 14.88
N HIS A 34 -13.80 10.67 14.34
CA HIS A 34 -13.18 11.89 14.89
C HIS A 34 -14.15 12.92 15.52
N PRO A 35 -15.24 13.35 14.87
CA PRO A 35 -16.14 14.37 15.44
C PRO A 35 -16.90 13.91 16.70
N SER A 36 -16.96 12.60 16.97
CA SER A 36 -17.66 12.04 18.13
C SER A 36 -16.74 11.77 19.32
N LEU A 37 -15.43 12.01 19.17
CA LEU A 37 -14.42 11.67 20.16
C LEU A 37 -14.23 12.78 21.21
N SER A 38 -13.83 12.38 22.41
CA SER A 38 -13.34 13.29 23.45
C SER A 38 -12.05 13.97 23.00
N PRO A 39 -11.64 15.12 23.57
CA PRO A 39 -10.40 15.79 23.20
C PRO A 39 -9.14 14.90 23.29
N GLU A 40 -9.03 14.08 24.35
CA GLU A 40 -7.92 13.13 24.53
C GLU A 40 -7.91 12.05 23.43
N ASP A 41 -9.09 11.56 23.03
CA ASP A 41 -9.24 10.59 21.95
C ASP A 41 -9.02 11.21 20.56
N GLN A 42 -9.28 12.52 20.40
CA GLN A 42 -9.00 13.26 19.16
C GLN A 42 -7.49 13.35 18.90
N ASP A 43 -6.69 13.71 19.91
CA ASP A 43 -5.22 13.71 19.78
C ASP A 43 -4.70 12.33 19.38
N HIS A 44 -5.29 11.26 19.94
CA HIS A 44 -4.96 9.89 19.56
C HIS A 44 -5.35 9.58 18.10
N ALA A 45 -6.55 9.99 17.68
CA ALA A 45 -7.05 9.80 16.32
C ALA A 45 -6.19 10.56 15.29
N ASP A 46 -5.75 11.77 15.58
CA ASP A 46 -4.83 12.54 14.73
C ASP A 46 -3.47 11.84 14.60
N ALA A 47 -2.90 11.35 15.71
CA ALA A 47 -1.68 10.56 15.69
C ALA A 47 -1.83 9.27 14.87
N LEU A 48 -3.01 8.63 14.93
CA LEU A 48 -3.33 7.44 14.14
C LEU A 48 -3.43 7.77 12.65
N LEU A 49 -4.07 8.88 12.27
CA LEU A 49 -4.17 9.32 10.87
C LEU A 49 -2.79 9.60 10.26
N LEU A 50 -1.88 10.21 11.02
CA LEU A 50 -0.50 10.42 10.60
C LEU A 50 0.24 9.10 10.36
N LYS A 51 0.11 8.14 11.28
CA LYS A 51 0.72 6.81 11.14
C LYS A 51 0.19 6.08 9.90
N LEU A 52 -1.13 6.07 9.69
CA LEU A 52 -1.75 5.43 8.53
C LEU A 52 -1.33 6.09 7.22
N GLY A 53 -1.19 7.43 7.18
CA GLY A 53 -0.69 8.15 6.02
C GLY A 53 0.77 7.83 5.68
N ARG A 54 1.62 7.66 6.71
CA ARG A 54 3.01 7.22 6.53
C ARG A 54 3.08 5.80 5.96
N LEU A 55 2.33 4.86 6.54
CA LEU A 55 2.27 3.47 6.07
C LEU A 55 1.77 3.37 4.62
N GLU A 56 0.74 4.16 4.27
CA GLU A 56 0.25 4.23 2.88
C GLU A 56 1.36 4.69 1.92
N SER A 57 2.11 5.73 2.31
CA SER A 57 3.21 6.28 1.50
C SER A 57 4.36 5.27 1.34
N GLU A 58 4.76 4.61 2.42
CA GLU A 58 5.78 3.56 2.41
C GLU A 58 5.38 2.41 1.48
N GLN A 59 4.11 1.99 1.52
CA GLN A 59 3.61 0.91 0.67
C GLN A 59 3.60 1.28 -0.81
N ILE A 60 3.31 2.55 -1.15
CA ILE A 60 3.34 3.06 -2.54
C ILE A 60 4.77 3.15 -3.06
N VAL A 61 5.73 3.59 -2.23
CA VAL A 61 7.14 3.67 -2.60
C VAL A 61 7.69 2.27 -2.89
N VAL A 62 7.42 1.30 -2.02
CA VAL A 62 7.85 -0.10 -2.21
C VAL A 62 7.25 -0.71 -3.49
N ALA A 63 5.97 -0.45 -3.78
CA ALA A 63 5.34 -0.95 -5.01
C ALA A 63 5.94 -0.34 -6.29
N THR A 64 6.40 0.91 -6.23
CA THR A 64 7.04 1.60 -7.37
C THR A 64 8.44 1.06 -7.62
N ASP A 65 9.19 0.78 -6.55
CA ASP A 65 10.54 0.22 -6.62
C ASP A 65 10.52 -1.22 -7.15
N ALA A 66 9.61 -2.06 -6.64
CA ALA A 66 9.42 -3.44 -7.11
C ALA A 66 9.04 -3.51 -8.61
N GLY A 67 8.15 -2.62 -9.06
CA GLY A 67 7.78 -2.54 -10.48
C GLY A 67 8.92 -2.11 -11.39
N THR A 68 9.84 -1.26 -10.89
CA THR A 68 11.03 -0.84 -11.63
C THR A 68 12.02 -1.99 -11.76
N LEU A 69 12.28 -2.72 -10.65
CA LEU A 69 13.17 -3.87 -10.65
C LEU A 69 12.68 -5.01 -11.55
N GLU A 70 11.39 -5.34 -11.53
CA GLU A 70 10.82 -6.36 -12.44
C GLU A 70 11.02 -6.00 -13.92
N GLN A 71 10.88 -4.71 -14.28
CA GLN A 71 11.12 -4.25 -15.65
C GLN A 71 12.61 -4.30 -16.05
N GLU A 72 13.53 -4.03 -15.12
CA GLU A 72 14.96 -4.15 -15.36
C GLU A 72 15.37 -5.62 -15.53
N PHE A 73 14.87 -6.52 -14.68
CA PHE A 73 15.12 -7.96 -14.80
C PHE A 73 14.59 -8.54 -16.12
N GLN A 74 13.40 -8.11 -16.58
CA GLN A 74 12.87 -8.53 -17.88
C GLN A 74 13.69 -8.04 -19.07
N GLN A 75 14.20 -6.79 -19.02
CA GLN A 75 15.04 -6.24 -20.10
C GLN A 75 16.39 -6.95 -20.19
N VAL A 76 17.02 -7.26 -19.05
CA VAL A 76 18.29 -8.00 -19.02
C VAL A 76 18.10 -9.43 -19.53
N ALA A 77 16.98 -10.09 -19.22
CA ALA A 77 16.69 -11.44 -19.69
C ALA A 77 16.39 -11.54 -21.21
N GLN A 78 15.97 -10.44 -21.86
CA GLN A 78 15.74 -10.41 -23.32
C GLN A 78 17.01 -10.03 -24.12
N ALA A 79 18.05 -9.52 -23.46
CA ALA A 79 19.29 -9.08 -24.08
C ALA A 79 20.41 -10.15 -24.05
N ALA A 80 20.15 -11.33 -23.49
CA ALA A 80 21.06 -12.48 -23.40
C ALA A 80 20.60 -13.63 -24.30
#